data_AF-A0A972N6X4-F1
#
_entry.id   AF-A0A972N6X4-F1
#
_cell.length_a   1.000
_cell.length_b   1.000
_cell.length_c   1.000
_cell.angle_alpha   90.00
_cell.angle_beta   90.00
_cell.angle_gamma   90.00
#
_symmetry.space_group_name_H-M   'P 1'
#
loop_
_entity.id
_entity.type
_entity.pdbx_description
1 polymer ?
#
loop_
_entity_poly.entity_id
_entity_poly.type
_entity_poly.pdbx_seq_one_letter_code
_entity_poly.pdbx_strand_id
1 'polypeptide(L)'
;MAVSYVEQAPLTCPECGHEFTADIWLIVHAAERPDLIEHARDGTLHRITCPHCGHTVGEADVPLLIFTPPDMGTHRPPLLFSPAQQTTAEQDREHANALVGMLRERLGNAWRDEWTEQAQIVPRALLALALADDPEAEMRRLAEEAAQAIERLREEDPDAYRQLE
;
A
#
# COMPACT_ATOMS: atom_id res chain seq x y z
N MET A 1 -10.00 20.51 -6.39
CA MET A 1 -9.49 19.99 -5.10
C MET A 1 -8.75 18.70 -5.40
N ALA A 2 -7.63 18.46 -4.73
CA ALA A 2 -6.94 17.18 -4.83
C ALA A 2 -7.83 16.05 -4.30
N VAL A 3 -7.93 14.95 -5.05
CA VAL A 3 -8.71 13.79 -4.63
C VAL A 3 -7.90 12.96 -3.64
N SER A 4 -6.58 12.92 -3.82
CA SER A 4 -5.68 12.30 -2.85
C SER A 4 -5.79 12.98 -1.47
N TYR A 5 -5.62 12.20 -0.41
CA TYR A 5 -5.69 12.66 0.98
C TYR A 5 -4.48 12.20 1.78
N VAL A 6 -3.91 13.15 2.52
CA VAL A 6 -2.75 13.00 3.38
C VAL A 6 -3.09 13.49 4.77
N GLU A 7 -2.63 12.76 5.78
CA GLU A 7 -2.58 13.19 7.16
C GLU A 7 -1.14 13.58 7.50
N GLN A 8 -0.99 14.69 8.23
CA GLN A 8 0.32 15.21 8.61
C GLN A 8 0.60 14.93 10.08
N ALA A 9 1.66 14.17 10.35
CA ALA A 9 2.06 13.81 11.70
C ALA A 9 3.40 14.49 12.07
N PRO A 10 3.46 15.29 13.15
CA PRO A 10 4.73 15.80 13.66
C PRO A 10 5.53 14.64 14.28
N LEU A 11 6.78 14.50 13.87
CA LEU A 11 7.71 13.46 14.32
C LEU A 11 9.06 14.06 14.66
N THR A 12 9.76 13.40 15.58
CA THR A 12 11.15 13.71 15.92
C THR A 12 12.00 12.51 15.52
N CYS A 13 13.05 12.76 14.73
CA CYS A 13 13.97 11.70 14.32
C CYS A 13 14.76 11.20 15.55
N PRO A 14 14.74 9.88 15.87
CA PRO A 14 15.47 9.35 17.01
C PRO A 14 17.00 9.40 16.81
N GLU A 15 17.47 9.44 15.56
CA GLU A 15 18.90 9.42 15.21
C GLU A 15 19.56 10.80 15.30
N CYS A 16 18.91 11.85 14.77
CA CYS A 16 19.50 13.19 14.71
C CYS A 16 18.75 14.25 15.55
N GLY A 17 17.62 13.90 16.16
CA GLY A 17 16.78 14.81 16.95
C GLY A 17 16.03 15.86 16.13
N HIS A 18 16.09 15.81 14.79
CA HIS A 18 15.39 16.77 13.94
C HIS A 18 13.87 16.56 14.00
N GLU A 19 13.13 17.64 14.25
CA GLU A 19 11.67 17.67 14.19
C GLU A 19 11.22 17.93 12.76
N PHE A 20 10.32 17.10 12.24
CA PHE A 20 9.76 17.24 10.91
C PHE A 20 8.31 16.76 10.87
N THR A 21 7.58 17.13 9.82
CA THR A 21 6.23 16.66 9.59
C THR A 21 6.26 15.58 8.51
N ALA A 22 5.76 14.38 8.84
CA ALA A 22 5.62 13.29 7.88
C ALA A 22 4.25 13.34 7.22
N ASP A 23 4.25 13.13 5.90
CA ASP A 23 3.05 12.99 5.09
C ASP A 23 2.63 11.52 5.05
N ILE A 24 1.48 11.20 5.64
CA ILE A 24 0.91 9.86 5.73
C ILE A 24 -0.28 9.78 4.79
N TRP A 25 -0.14 9.07 3.66
CA TRP A 25 -1.16 9.00 2.61
C TRP A 25 -2.25 7.98 2.94
N LEU A 26 -3.50 8.41 3.00
CA LEU A 26 -4.64 7.53 3.26
C LEU A 26 -5.52 7.31 2.02
N ILE A 27 -5.55 8.27 1.10
CA ILE A 27 -6.23 8.14 -0.20
C ILE A 27 -5.26 8.55 -1.30
N VAL A 28 -5.09 7.69 -2.31
CA VAL A 28 -4.25 7.95 -3.47
C VAL A 28 -5.08 7.85 -4.74
N HIS A 29 -5.17 8.95 -5.49
CA HIS A 29 -5.77 8.95 -6.83
C HIS A 29 -4.68 8.62 -7.86
N ALA A 30 -4.76 7.44 -8.47
CA ALA A 30 -3.70 6.91 -9.33
C ALA A 30 -3.35 7.82 -10.53
N ALA A 31 -4.34 8.49 -11.14
CA ALA A 31 -4.07 9.43 -12.24
C ALA A 31 -3.51 10.79 -11.78
N GLU A 32 -3.74 11.20 -10.52
CA GLU A 32 -3.27 12.47 -9.98
C GLU A 32 -1.85 12.33 -9.43
N ARG A 33 -1.55 11.17 -8.84
CA ARG A 33 -0.30 10.88 -8.13
C ARG A 33 0.26 9.51 -8.54
N PRO A 34 0.74 9.35 -9.79
CA PRO A 34 1.38 8.12 -10.23
C PRO A 34 2.65 7.80 -9.43
N ASP A 35 3.34 8.82 -8.92
CA ASP A 35 4.49 8.70 -8.02
C ASP A 35 4.15 7.91 -6.74
N LEU A 36 2.97 8.16 -6.15
CA LEU A 36 2.54 7.44 -4.95
C LEU A 36 2.13 5.99 -5.26
N ILE A 37 1.70 5.70 -6.49
CA ILE A 37 1.43 4.33 -6.93
C ILE A 37 2.74 3.55 -7.07
N GLU A 38 3.80 4.17 -7.59
CA GLU A 38 5.14 3.57 -7.64
C GLU A 38 5.64 3.29 -6.21
N HIS A 39 5.53 4.26 -5.30
CA HIS A 39 5.88 4.04 -3.90
C HIS A 39 5.05 2.94 -3.23
N ALA A 40 3.77 2.81 -3.55
CA ALA A 40 2.91 1.73 -3.04
C ALA A 40 3.33 0.37 -3.59
N ARG A 41 3.72 0.31 -4.88
CA ARG A 41 4.25 -0.89 -5.54
C ARG A 41 5.58 -1.34 -4.94
N ASP A 42 6.44 -0.39 -4.59
CA ASP A 42 7.74 -0.66 -3.96
C ASP A 42 7.64 -0.92 -2.45
N GLY A 43 6.44 -0.83 -1.86
CA GLY A 43 6.23 -0.95 -0.41
C GLY A 43 6.82 0.21 0.41
N THR A 44 7.14 1.33 -0.24
CA THR A 44 7.80 2.49 0.39
C THR A 44 6.86 3.63 0.75
N LEU A 45 5.59 3.60 0.30
CA LEU A 45 4.63 4.69 0.49
C LEU A 45 4.47 5.12 1.97
N HIS A 46 4.46 4.15 2.88
CA HIS A 46 4.31 4.40 4.32
C HIS A 46 5.62 4.33 5.08
N ARG A 47 6.75 4.24 4.39
CA ARG A 47 8.08 4.26 5.01
C ARG A 47 8.49 5.70 5.28
N ILE A 48 8.60 6.05 6.56
CA ILE A 48 8.94 7.40 7.00
C ILE A 48 10.45 7.53 7.11
N THR A 49 11.02 8.42 6.32
CA THR A 49 12.46 8.71 6.32
C THR A 49 12.69 10.14 6.80
N CYS A 50 13.64 10.34 7.71
CA CYS A 50 14.01 11.66 8.17
C CYS A 50 14.65 12.46 7.01
N PRO A 51 14.12 13.65 6.68
CA PRO A 51 14.64 14.45 5.57
C PRO A 51 16.03 15.04 5.85
N HIS A 52 16.46 15.08 7.12
CA HIS A 52 17.74 15.67 7.52
C HIS A 52 18.90 14.67 7.46
N CYS A 53 18.74 13.45 7.98
CA CYS A 53 19.82 12.46 8.04
C CYS A 53 19.59 11.21 7.17
N GLY A 54 18.43 11.06 6.54
CA GLY A 54 18.09 9.89 5.74
C GLY A 54 17.79 8.62 6.54
N HIS A 55 17.75 8.69 7.87
CA HIS A 55 17.40 7.56 8.72
C HIS A 55 15.92 7.20 8.57
N THR A 56 15.61 5.91 8.42
CA THR A 56 14.23 5.41 8.41
C THR A 56 13.71 5.42 9.85
N VAL A 57 12.74 6.28 10.12
CA VAL A 57 12.14 6.46 11.47
C VAL A 57 11.16 5.35 11.79
N GLY A 58 10.52 4.78 10.77
CA GLY A 58 9.59 3.67 10.91
C GLY A 58 8.64 3.54 9.71
N GLU A 59 7.60 2.74 9.88
CA GLU A 59 6.52 2.59 8.90
C GLU A 59 5.17 2.94 9.54
N ALA A 60 4.34 3.69 8.81
CA ALA A 60 2.99 4.00 9.27
C ALA A 60 2.04 2.82 8.98
N ASP A 61 1.53 2.19 10.06
CA ASP A 61 0.51 1.14 9.94
C ASP A 61 -0.90 1.75 9.84
N VAL A 62 -1.16 2.39 8.71
CA VAL A 62 -2.44 3.08 8.43
C VAL A 62 -3.18 2.42 7.26
N PRO A 63 -4.52 2.48 7.22
CA PRO A 63 -5.28 2.00 6.07
C PRO A 63 -5.04 2.88 4.82
N LEU A 64 -5.10 2.27 3.64
CA LEU A 64 -4.90 2.95 2.36
C LEU A 64 -6.05 2.66 1.40
N LEU A 65 -6.58 3.69 0.77
CA LEU A 65 -7.53 3.57 -0.33
C LEU A 65 -6.89 4.09 -1.62
N ILE A 66 -6.77 3.24 -2.63
CA ILE A 66 -6.30 3.62 -3.96
C ILE A 66 -7.50 3.70 -4.89
N PHE A 67 -7.68 4.86 -5.50
CA PHE A 67 -8.67 5.08 -6.54
C PHE A 67 -8.00 5.10 -7.92
N THR A 68 -8.42 4.20 -8.79
CA THR A 68 -7.99 4.15 -10.20
C THR A 68 -9.19 4.45 -11.08
N PRO A 69 -9.21 5.60 -11.78
CA PRO A 69 -10.28 5.90 -12.72
C PRO A 69 -10.45 4.80 -13.78
N PRO A 70 -11.68 4.32 -14.06
CA PRO A 70 -11.91 3.26 -15.03
C PRO A 70 -11.46 3.59 -16.47
N ASP A 71 -11.39 4.88 -16.82
CA ASP A 71 -10.96 5.39 -18.12
C ASP A 71 -9.44 5.36 -18.32
N MET A 72 -8.65 5.01 -17.30
CA MET A 72 -7.20 4.82 -17.39
C MET A 72 -6.79 3.56 -18.17
N GLY A 73 -7.74 2.75 -18.64
CA GLY A 73 -7.47 1.57 -19.47
C GLY A 73 -6.76 0.42 -18.72
N THR A 74 -6.69 0.50 -17.39
CA THR A 74 -6.15 -0.57 -16.54
C THR A 74 -7.23 -1.61 -16.27
N HIS A 75 -6.90 -2.91 -16.33
CA HIS A 75 -7.81 -4.00 -15.93
C HIS A 75 -7.97 -4.13 -14.40
N ARG A 76 -7.69 -3.05 -13.66
CA ARG A 76 -7.76 -3.01 -12.20
C ARG A 76 -9.14 -2.54 -11.74
N PRO A 77 -9.64 -3.01 -10.59
CA PRO A 77 -10.86 -2.48 -10.01
C PRO A 77 -10.69 -0.98 -9.68
N PRO A 78 -11.77 -0.19 -9.71
CA PRO A 78 -11.67 1.25 -9.46
C PRO A 78 -11.19 1.58 -8.04
N LEU A 79 -11.47 0.70 -7.07
CA LEU A 79 -11.13 0.90 -5.67
C LEU A 79 -10.35 -0.32 -5.14
N LEU A 80 -9.18 -0.05 -4.58
CA LEU A 80 -8.39 -1.00 -3.79
C LEU A 80 -8.26 -0.47 -2.37
N PHE A 81 -8.76 -1.21 -1.39
CA PHE A 81 -8.59 -0.92 0.02
C PHE A 81 -7.54 -1.85 0.62
N SER A 82 -6.49 -1.29 1.20
CA SER A 82 -5.47 -2.02 1.94
C SER A 82 -5.57 -1.69 3.42
N PRO A 83 -6.00 -2.63 4.28
CA PRO A 83 -6.12 -2.38 5.71
C PRO A 83 -4.75 -2.14 6.36
N ALA A 84 -4.77 -1.57 7.56
CA ALA A 84 -3.61 -1.63 8.46
C ALA A 84 -3.39 -3.10 8.89
N GLN A 85 -2.19 -3.43 9.35
CA GLN A 85 -1.83 -4.79 9.71
C GLN A 85 -2.36 -5.21 11.09
N GLN A 86 -2.57 -4.24 11.99
CA GLN A 86 -2.99 -4.49 13.36
C GLN A 86 -4.48 -4.17 13.62
N THR A 87 -5.34 -4.43 12.64
CA THR A 87 -6.79 -4.18 12.73
C THR A 87 -7.63 -5.45 12.65
N THR A 88 -8.80 -5.39 13.27
CA THR A 88 -9.85 -6.41 13.14
C THR A 88 -10.68 -6.17 11.88
N ALA A 89 -11.38 -7.21 11.42
CA ALA A 89 -12.29 -7.08 10.28
C ALA A 89 -13.40 -6.03 10.50
N GLU A 90 -13.80 -5.78 11.75
CA GLU A 90 -14.76 -4.71 12.07
C GLU A 90 -14.13 -3.33 11.85
N GLN A 91 -12.94 -3.11 12.40
CA GLN A 91 -12.18 -1.87 12.20
C GLN A 91 -11.84 -1.65 10.72
N ASP A 92 -11.51 -2.71 9.97
CA ASP A 92 -11.25 -2.62 8.54
C ASP A 92 -12.46 -2.09 7.77
N ARG A 93 -13.66 -2.57 8.09
CA ARG A 93 -14.90 -2.05 7.48
C ARG A 93 -15.15 -0.59 7.85
N GLU A 94 -14.93 -0.22 9.11
CA GLU A 94 -15.08 1.17 9.57
C GLU A 94 -14.12 2.11 8.84
N HIS A 95 -12.84 1.73 8.75
CA HIS A 95 -11.82 2.47 8.01
C HIS A 95 -12.16 2.55 6.52
N ALA A 96 -12.55 1.44 5.89
CA ALA A 96 -12.93 1.43 4.48
C ALA A 96 -14.12 2.37 4.22
N ASN A 97 -15.17 2.29 5.04
CA ASN A 97 -16.33 3.17 4.91
C ASN A 97 -15.96 4.65 5.09
N ALA A 98 -15.09 4.97 6.05
CA ALA A 98 -14.63 6.34 6.27
C ALA A 98 -13.84 6.89 5.08
N LEU A 99 -12.88 6.13 4.56
CA LEU A 99 -12.07 6.55 3.41
C LEU A 99 -12.90 6.63 2.12
N VAL A 100 -13.83 5.70 1.89
CA VAL A 100 -14.75 5.73 0.75
C VAL A 100 -15.70 6.93 0.84
N GLY A 101 -16.24 7.23 2.02
CA GLY A 101 -17.06 8.42 2.25
C GLY A 101 -16.31 9.71 1.92
N MET A 102 -15.07 9.84 2.40
CA MET A 102 -14.22 10.98 2.10
C MET A 102 -13.89 11.07 0.59
N LEU A 103 -13.58 9.95 -0.06
CA LEU A 103 -13.32 9.91 -1.49
C LEU A 103 -14.55 10.37 -2.29
N ARG A 104 -15.75 9.91 -1.91
CA ARG A 104 -17.02 10.32 -2.52
C ARG A 104 -17.25 11.82 -2.43
N GLU A 105 -17.04 12.41 -1.25
CA GLU A 105 -17.16 13.86 -1.05
C GLU A 105 -16.18 14.64 -1.92
N ARG A 106 -14.93 14.16 -2.05
CA ARG A 106 -13.89 14.80 -2.87
C ARG A 106 -14.16 14.71 -4.37
N LEU A 107 -14.70 13.58 -4.84
CA LEU A 107 -15.04 13.37 -6.24
C LEU A 107 -16.36 14.05 -6.65
N GLY A 108 -17.28 14.26 -5.69
CA GLY A 108 -18.56 14.91 -5.93
C GLY A 108 -19.33 14.24 -7.06
N ASN A 109 -19.66 15.00 -8.11
CA ASN A 109 -20.44 14.51 -9.25
C ASN A 109 -19.68 13.49 -10.13
N ALA A 110 -18.35 13.37 -9.98
CA ALA A 110 -17.58 12.34 -10.67
C ALA A 110 -17.76 10.95 -10.06
N TRP A 111 -18.21 10.87 -8.79
CA TRP A 111 -18.42 9.61 -8.09
C TRP A 111 -19.48 8.73 -8.74
N ARG A 112 -19.24 7.41 -8.77
CA ARG A 112 -20.25 6.41 -9.12
C ARG A 112 -20.33 5.32 -8.07
N ASP A 113 -21.55 5.00 -7.62
CA ASP A 113 -21.78 4.02 -6.56
C ASP A 113 -21.31 2.60 -6.94
N GLU A 114 -21.36 2.27 -8.24
CA GLU A 114 -20.90 1.00 -8.82
C GLU A 114 -19.41 0.68 -8.53
N TRP A 115 -18.59 1.70 -8.26
CA TRP A 115 -17.18 1.49 -7.92
C TRP A 115 -17.01 0.79 -6.58
N THR A 116 -17.96 0.96 -5.65
CA THR A 116 -17.94 0.31 -4.35
C THR A 116 -18.24 -1.19 -4.47
N GLU A 117 -19.11 -1.56 -5.41
CA GLU A 117 -19.46 -2.95 -5.68
C GLU A 117 -18.27 -3.74 -6.27
N GLN A 118 -17.36 -3.03 -6.94
CA GLN A 118 -16.15 -3.58 -7.55
C GLN A 118 -14.92 -3.43 -6.65
N ALA A 119 -15.07 -2.81 -5.48
CA ALA A 119 -13.95 -2.57 -4.57
C ALA A 119 -13.35 -3.89 -4.10
N GLN A 120 -12.02 -3.96 -4.06
CA GLN A 120 -11.31 -5.12 -3.53
C GLN A 120 -10.55 -4.75 -2.26
N ILE A 121 -10.57 -5.66 -1.29
CA ILE A 121 -9.73 -5.57 -0.10
C ILE A 121 -8.46 -6.36 -0.38
N VAL A 122 -7.31 -5.71 -0.28
CA VAL A 122 -6.00 -6.28 -0.57
C VAL A 122 -5.10 -6.14 0.66
N PRO A 123 -4.72 -7.26 1.33
CA PRO A 123 -3.76 -7.22 2.43
C PRO A 123 -2.49 -6.48 2.04
N ARG A 124 -1.87 -5.75 2.96
CA ARG A 124 -0.69 -4.90 2.69
C ARG A 124 0.42 -5.66 1.95
N ALA A 125 0.68 -6.91 2.33
CA ALA A 125 1.68 -7.77 1.70
C ALA A 125 1.40 -8.10 0.22
N LEU A 126 0.14 -8.06 -0.21
CA LEU A 126 -0.28 -8.34 -1.59
C LEU A 126 -0.52 -7.08 -2.42
N LEU A 127 -0.37 -5.90 -1.81
CA LEU A 127 -0.67 -4.62 -2.46
C LEU A 127 0.22 -4.38 -3.70
N ALA A 128 1.51 -4.66 -3.59
CA ALA A 128 2.45 -4.52 -4.70
C ALA A 128 2.03 -5.35 -5.93
N LEU A 129 1.64 -6.59 -5.69
CA LEU A 129 1.16 -7.50 -6.73
C LEU A 129 -0.18 -7.03 -7.33
N ALA A 130 -1.12 -6.54 -6.52
CA ALA A 130 -2.38 -5.99 -7.01
C ALA A 130 -2.20 -4.72 -7.87
N LEU A 131 -1.11 -3.99 -7.65
CA LEU A 131 -0.72 -2.82 -8.42
C LEU A 131 0.20 -3.15 -9.62
N ALA A 132 0.59 -4.40 -9.81
CA ALA A 132 1.37 -4.82 -10.96
C ALA A 132 0.56 -4.67 -12.26
N ASP A 133 1.24 -4.34 -13.34
CA ASP A 133 0.61 -4.24 -14.66
C ASP A 133 0.41 -5.63 -15.30
N ASP A 134 1.25 -6.60 -14.94
CA ASP A 134 1.10 -8.03 -15.23
C ASP A 134 1.27 -8.86 -13.93
N PRO A 135 0.17 -9.09 -13.19
CA PRO A 135 0.20 -9.87 -11.95
C PRO A 135 0.65 -11.32 -12.14
N GLU A 136 0.43 -11.92 -13.33
CA GLU A 136 0.83 -13.30 -13.60
C GLU A 136 2.34 -13.43 -13.82
N ALA A 137 2.94 -12.49 -14.55
CA ALA A 137 4.39 -12.41 -14.67
C ALA A 137 5.04 -12.13 -13.30
N GLU A 138 4.47 -11.24 -12.51
CA GLU A 138 4.97 -10.91 -11.19
C GLU A 138 4.88 -12.11 -10.23
N MET A 139 3.75 -12.83 -10.22
CA MET A 139 3.58 -14.04 -9.42
C MET A 139 4.61 -15.13 -9.80
N ARG A 140 4.89 -15.31 -11.10
CA ARG A 140 5.93 -16.24 -11.56
C ARG A 140 7.30 -15.86 -11.04
N ARG A 141 7.66 -14.57 -11.12
CA ARG A 141 8.94 -14.06 -10.58
C ARG A 141 9.07 -14.34 -9.08
N LEU A 142 8.04 -14.02 -8.30
CA LEU A 142 8.03 -14.28 -6.85
C LEU A 142 8.14 -15.77 -6.52
N ALA A 143 7.45 -16.63 -7.28
CA ALA A 143 7.55 -18.08 -7.11
C ALA A 143 8.95 -18.62 -7.44
N GLU A 144 9.59 -18.12 -8.50
CA GLU A 144 10.96 -18.45 -8.86
C GLU A 144 11.97 -17.99 -7.80
N GLU A 145 11.83 -16.77 -7.28
CA GLU A 145 12.66 -16.24 -6.20
C GLU A 145 12.51 -17.06 -4.91
N ALA A 146 11.28 -17.42 -4.54
CA ALA A 146 11.01 -18.26 -3.38
C ALA A 146 11.64 -19.66 -3.55
N ALA A 147 11.51 -20.28 -4.73
CA ALA A 147 12.14 -21.56 -5.02
C ALA A 147 13.67 -21.50 -4.93
N GLN A 148 14.28 -20.44 -5.45
CA GLN A 148 15.73 -20.21 -5.33
C GLN A 148 16.16 -19.97 -3.89
N ALA A 149 15.40 -19.22 -3.11
CA ALA A 149 15.69 -18.98 -1.69
C ALA A 149 15.62 -20.29 -0.87
N ILE A 150 14.65 -21.14 -1.15
CA ILE A 150 14.51 -22.46 -0.55
C ILE A 150 15.71 -23.37 -0.91
N GLU A 151 16.12 -23.39 -2.18
CA GLU A 151 17.30 -24.17 -2.60
C GLU A 151 18.59 -23.66 -1.95
N ARG A 152 18.79 -22.33 -1.88
CA ARG A 152 19.94 -21.75 -1.14
C ARG A 152 19.90 -22.13 0.34
N LEU A 153 18.73 -22.06 0.99
CA LEU A 153 18.59 -22.45 2.39
C LEU A 153 18.94 -23.93 2.58
N ARG A 154 18.55 -24.80 1.65
CA ARG A 154 18.89 -26.23 1.67
C ARG A 154 20.40 -26.47 1.57
N GLU A 155 21.11 -25.68 0.77
CA GLU A 155 22.57 -25.76 0.62
C GLU A 155 23.33 -25.14 1.81
N GLU A 156 22.87 -24.00 2.32
CA GLU A 156 23.57 -23.20 3.32
C GLU A 156 23.24 -23.61 4.77
N ASP A 157 21.98 -23.99 5.05
CA ASP A 157 21.50 -24.40 6.37
C ASP A 157 20.47 -25.57 6.27
N PRO A 158 20.96 -26.81 6.05
CA PRO A 158 20.13 -27.99 5.89
C PRO A 158 19.42 -28.42 7.19
N ASP A 159 19.80 -27.88 8.34
CA ASP A 159 19.07 -28.07 9.60
C ASP A 159 17.84 -27.16 9.66
N ALA A 160 17.96 -25.89 9.25
CA ALA A 160 16.83 -24.97 9.12
C ALA A 160 15.83 -25.41 8.04
N TYR A 161 16.30 -25.90 6.88
CA TYR A 161 15.43 -26.42 5.82
C TYR A 161 14.57 -27.59 6.30
N ARG A 162 15.12 -28.52 7.09
CA ARG A 162 14.38 -29.67 7.63
C ARG A 162 13.26 -29.31 8.61
N GLN A 163 13.25 -28.09 9.15
CA GLN A 163 12.19 -27.61 10.03
C GLN A 163 11.01 -27.00 9.26
N LEU A 164 11.14 -26.81 7.95
CA LEU A 164 10.10 -26.29 7.06
C LEU A 164 9.24 -27.41 6.43
N GLU A 165 9.69 -28.67 6.46
CA GLU A 165 8.96 -29.87 6.03
C GLU A 165 7.97 -30.37 7.09
#